data_AF-A0A167USI4-F1
#
_entry.id   AF-A0A167USI4-F1
#
_cell.length_a   1.000
_cell.length_b   1.000
_cell.length_c   1.000
_cell.angle_alpha   90.00
_cell.angle_beta   90.00
_cell.angle_gamma   90.00
#
_symmetry.space_group_name_H-M   'P 1'
#
loop_
_entity.id
_entity.type
_entity.pdbx_description
1 polymer ?
#
loop_
_entity_poly.entity_id
_entity_poly.type
_entity_poly.pdbx_seq_one_letter_code
_entity_poly.pdbx_strand_id
1 'polypeptide(L)'
;MFEPVRGGTRGGQAEFKWSDVSADKDRENYLGHSINAPTGRWQKNKDVHWYNRDKDDDAVQRAEEIRLVKEAEADALSAAL
;
A
#
# COMPACT_ATOMS: atom_id res chain seq x y z
N MET A 1 -3.93 -7.17 -37.45
CA MET A 1 -3.92 -8.47 -36.76
C MET A 1 -4.14 -8.17 -35.29
N PHE A 2 -5.34 -8.43 -34.77
CA PHE A 2 -5.67 -8.18 -33.37
C PHE A 2 -5.17 -9.38 -32.59
N GLU A 3 -4.01 -9.26 -31.93
CA GLU A 3 -3.58 -10.28 -31.00
C GLU A 3 -4.59 -10.32 -29.84
N PRO A 4 -5.17 -11.48 -29.49
CA PRO A 4 -6.03 -11.56 -28.33
C PRO A 4 -5.24 -11.08 -27.11
N VAL A 5 -5.82 -10.18 -26.31
CA VAL A 5 -5.26 -9.77 -25.03
C VAL A 5 -4.97 -11.06 -24.27
N ARG A 6 -3.68 -11.39 -24.12
CA ARG A 6 -3.27 -12.68 -23.56
C ARG A 6 -3.95 -12.83 -22.20
N GLY A 7 -4.91 -13.75 -22.10
CA GLY A 7 -5.56 -14.08 -20.83
C GLY A 7 -4.47 -14.51 -19.86
N GLY A 8 -4.29 -13.72 -18.81
CA GLY A 8 -3.19 -13.85 -17.88
C GLY A 8 -3.30 -12.82 -16.77
N THR A 9 -2.39 -12.88 -15.82
CA THR A 9 -2.42 -12.07 -14.58
C THR A 9 -2.20 -10.56 -14.81
N ARG A 10 -2.10 -10.14 -16.09
CA ARG A 10 -1.98 -8.76 -16.61
C ARG A 10 -3.32 -8.15 -17.05
N GLY A 11 -4.46 -8.70 -16.59
CA GLY A 11 -5.81 -8.25 -16.95
C GLY A 11 -6.06 -6.75 -16.73
N GLY A 12 -7.29 -6.29 -17.01
CA GLY A 12 -7.65 -4.87 -16.84
C GLY A 12 -7.43 -4.37 -15.40
N GLN A 13 -7.42 -3.05 -15.19
CA GLN A 13 -7.16 -2.43 -13.88
C GLN A 13 -7.98 -3.05 -12.73
N ALA A 14 -9.20 -3.52 -13.01
CA ALA A 14 -10.09 -4.15 -12.03
C ALA A 14 -9.79 -5.64 -11.73
N GLU A 15 -9.00 -6.31 -12.57
CA GLU A 15 -8.77 -7.76 -12.52
C GLU A 15 -7.37 -8.12 -12.03
N PHE A 16 -6.48 -7.13 -11.84
CA PHE A 16 -5.13 -7.35 -11.37
C PHE A 16 -5.09 -7.77 -9.90
N LYS A 17 -4.42 -8.90 -9.62
CA LYS A 17 -4.18 -9.39 -8.25
C LYS A 17 -2.75 -9.90 -8.10
N TRP A 18 -2.08 -9.44 -7.05
CA TRP A 18 -0.74 -9.90 -6.68
C TRP A 18 -0.66 -11.39 -6.33
N SER A 19 -1.75 -11.96 -5.80
CA SER A 19 -1.87 -13.40 -5.57
C SER A 19 -1.67 -14.19 -6.86
N ASP A 20 -2.22 -13.70 -7.96
CA ASP A 20 -2.20 -14.40 -9.23
C ASP A 20 -0.82 -14.24 -9.88
N VAL A 21 -0.21 -13.05 -9.75
CA VAL A 21 1.18 -12.80 -10.16
C VAL A 21 2.16 -13.76 -9.48
N SER A 22 1.94 -14.14 -8.21
CA SER A 22 2.82 -15.08 -7.50
C SER A 22 2.87 -16.47 -8.15
N ALA A 23 1.79 -16.88 -8.82
CA ALA A 23 1.67 -18.16 -9.52
C ALA A 23 2.04 -18.06 -11.01
N ASP A 24 2.35 -16.86 -11.50
CA ASP A 24 2.68 -16.63 -12.90
C ASP A 24 4.11 -17.10 -13.24
N LYS A 25 4.27 -17.60 -14.46
CA LYS A 25 5.58 -18.00 -15.02
C LYS A 25 6.48 -16.78 -15.21
N ASP A 26 5.89 -15.67 -15.63
CA ASP A 26 6.55 -14.41 -15.96
C ASP A 26 6.48 -13.40 -14.81
N ARG A 27 6.31 -13.87 -13.56
CA ARG A 27 6.15 -13.01 -12.37
C ARG A 27 7.28 -12.00 -12.17
N GLU A 28 8.50 -12.34 -12.61
CA GLU A 28 9.69 -11.49 -12.50
C GLU A 28 9.60 -10.23 -13.38
N ASN A 29 8.71 -10.24 -14.38
CA ASN A 29 8.48 -9.10 -15.27
C ASN A 29 7.51 -8.06 -14.67
N TYR A 30 6.96 -8.29 -13.47
CA TYR A 30 6.08 -7.34 -12.78
C TYR A 30 6.87 -6.40 -11.87
N LEU A 31 6.67 -5.10 -12.03
CA LEU A 31 7.29 -4.09 -11.16
C LEU A 31 6.78 -4.25 -9.72
N GLY A 32 7.67 -4.56 -8.79
CA GLY A 32 7.33 -4.78 -7.38
C GLY A 32 6.99 -6.24 -7.02
N HIS A 33 7.21 -7.20 -7.93
CA HIS A 33 6.97 -8.63 -7.64
C HIS A 33 7.75 -9.14 -6.41
N SER A 34 8.96 -8.61 -6.16
CA SER A 34 9.80 -9.00 -5.03
C SER A 34 9.19 -8.67 -3.67
N ILE A 35 8.37 -7.63 -3.62
CA ILE A 35 7.72 -7.12 -2.42
C ILE A 35 6.29 -7.66 -2.31
N ASN A 36 5.52 -7.56 -3.39
CA ASN A 36 4.07 -7.80 -3.35
C ASN A 36 3.66 -9.23 -3.73
N ALA A 37 4.54 -9.99 -4.39
CA ALA A 37 4.34 -11.39 -4.72
C ALA A 37 5.58 -12.24 -4.39
N PRO A 38 6.07 -12.23 -3.13
CA PRO A 38 7.24 -13.01 -2.75
C PRO A 38 6.96 -14.50 -2.91
N THR A 39 7.88 -15.21 -3.56
CA THR A 39 7.77 -16.67 -3.80
C THR A 39 8.98 -17.41 -3.27
N GLY A 40 8.79 -18.65 -2.82
CA GLY A 40 9.88 -19.51 -2.33
C GLY A 40 10.01 -19.51 -0.81
N ARG A 41 11.03 -20.20 -0.29
CA ARG A 41 11.20 -20.40 1.17
C ARG A 41 11.86 -19.23 1.90
N TRP A 42 12.53 -18.34 1.18
CA TRP A 42 13.27 -17.21 1.76
C TRP A 42 12.36 -16.17 2.43
N GLN A 43 11.09 -16.08 2.01
CA GLN A 43 10.09 -15.18 2.60
C GLN A 43 9.56 -15.65 3.97
N LYS A 44 9.71 -16.94 4.29
CA LYS A 44 9.14 -17.50 5.52
C LYS A 44 9.84 -16.85 6.72
N ASN A 45 9.07 -16.21 7.59
CA ASN A 45 9.54 -15.45 8.75
C ASN A 45 10.36 -14.19 8.43
N LYS A 46 10.29 -13.65 7.20
CA LYS A 46 10.82 -12.32 6.88
C LYS A 46 9.70 -11.32 6.78
N ASP A 47 9.86 -10.18 7.43
CA ASP A 47 8.99 -9.03 7.18
C ASP A 47 9.52 -8.23 6.00
N VAL A 48 8.84 -8.38 4.87
CA VAL A 48 9.15 -7.69 3.61
C VAL A 48 8.79 -6.19 3.69
N HIS A 49 7.80 -5.83 4.51
CA HIS A 49 7.27 -4.47 4.65
C HIS A 49 7.82 -3.74 5.88
N TRP A 50 8.95 -4.18 6.43
CA TRP A 50 9.55 -3.59 7.63
C TRP A 50 9.71 -2.06 7.55
N TYR A 51 9.96 -1.51 6.36
CA TYR A 51 10.14 -0.08 6.08
C TYR A 51 8.83 0.76 6.10
N ASN A 52 7.68 0.10 6.22
CA ASN A 52 6.36 0.73 6.28
C ASN A 52 5.74 0.67 7.69
N ARG A 53 6.37 0.03 8.67
CA ARG A 53 5.79 -0.16 10.01
C ARG A 53 5.47 1.16 10.73
N ASP A 54 6.34 2.14 10.64
CA ASP A 54 6.19 3.41 11.39
C ASP A 54 5.25 4.41 10.69
N LYS A 55 4.75 4.10 9.49
CA LYS A 55 3.91 5.03 8.71
C LYS A 55 2.45 5.07 9.20
N ASP A 56 1.97 4.02 9.86
CA ASP A 56 0.62 4.03 10.44
C ASP A 56 0.59 4.87 11.73
N ASP A 57 1.66 4.86 12.52
CA ASP A 57 1.80 5.76 13.67
C ASP A 57 1.83 7.22 13.22
N ASP A 58 2.52 7.55 12.13
CA ASP A 58 2.50 8.90 11.54
C ASP A 58 1.08 9.39 11.19
N ALA A 59 0.20 8.52 10.71
CA ALA A 59 -1.17 8.90 10.36
C ALA A 59 -2.00 9.23 11.61
N VAL A 60 -1.83 8.45 12.69
CA VAL A 60 -2.49 8.69 13.98
C VAL A 60 -1.94 9.95 14.65
N GLN A 61 -0.61 10.11 14.67
CA GLN A 61 0.05 11.31 15.22
C GLN A 61 -0.38 12.58 14.48
N ARG A 62 -0.42 12.57 13.14
CA ARG A 62 -0.92 13.70 12.35
C ARG A 62 -2.38 14.04 12.65
N ALA A 63 -3.24 13.04 12.84
CA ALA A 63 -4.64 13.27 13.19
C ALA A 63 -4.78 13.93 14.57
N GLU A 64 -3.94 13.53 15.53
CA GLU A 64 -3.90 14.11 16.87
C GLU A 64 -3.36 15.55 16.89
N GLU A 65 -2.30 15.83 16.13
CA GLU A 65 -1.80 17.20 15.92
C GLU A 65 -2.87 18.12 15.33
N ILE A 66 -3.59 17.66 14.30
CA ILE A 66 -4.69 18.43 13.70
C ILE A 66 -5.81 18.70 14.72
N ARG A 67 -6.10 17.75 15.62
CA ARG A 67 -7.11 17.93 16.66
C ARG A 67 -6.69 18.99 17.67
N LEU A 68 -5.44 18.94 18.14
CA LEU A 68 -4.88 19.92 19.09
C LEU A 68 -4.89 21.35 18.51
N VAL A 69 -4.50 21.49 17.23
CA VAL A 69 -4.54 22.80 16.56
C VAL A 69 -5.97 23.35 16.50
N LYS A 70 -6.95 22.52 16.13
CA LYS A 70 -8.36 22.94 16.06
C LYS A 70 -8.94 23.33 17.42
N GLU A 71 -8.53 22.65 18.49
CA GLU A 71 -8.94 22.99 19.85
C GLU A 71 -8.35 24.35 20.28
N ALA A 72 -7.06 24.57 20.05
CA ALA A 72 -6.41 25.85 20.31
C ALA A 72 -7.02 27.01 19.49
N GLU A 73 -7.39 26.75 18.23
CA GLU A 73 -8.11 27.71 17.38
C GLU A 73 -9.51 28.01 17.94
N ALA A 74 -10.25 27.01 18.42
CA ALA A 74 -11.58 27.18 19.00
C ALA A 74 -11.53 27.98 20.31
N ASP A 75 -10.56 27.70 21.19
CA ASP A 75 -10.36 28.45 22.43
C ASP A 75 -10.00 29.91 22.17
N ALA A 76 -9.12 30.17 21.20
CA ALA A 76 -8.75 31.53 20.80
C ALA A 76 -9.96 32.31 20.22
N LEU A 77 -10.82 31.64 19.44
CA LEU A 77 -12.06 32.21 18.93
C LEU A 77 -13.08 32.49 20.05
N SER A 78 -13.19 31.59 21.03
CA SER A 78 -14.09 31.79 22.18
C SER A 78 -13.62 32.90 23.13
N ALA A 79 -12.31 33.13 23.24
CA ALA A 79 -11.76 34.21 24.06
C ALA A 79 -11.91 35.60 23.41
N ALA A 80 -12.22 35.66 22.11
CA ALA A 80 -12.38 36.89 21.35
C ALA A 80 -13.86 37.34 21.21
N LEU A 81 -14.83 36.56 21.69
CA LEU A 81 -16.27 36.86 21.69
C LEU A 81 -16.73 37.36 23.06
#